data_AF-A0A923XTS1-F1
#
_entry.id   AF-A0A923XTS1-F1
#
_cell.length_a   1.000
_cell.length_b   1.000
_cell.length_c   1.000
_cell.angle_alpha   90.00
_cell.angle_beta   90.00
_cell.angle_gamma   90.00
#
_symmetry.space_group_name_H-M   'P 1'
#
loop_
_entity.id
_entity.type
_entity.pdbx_description
1 polymer ?
#
loop_
_entity_poly.entity_id
_entity_poly.type
_entity_poly.pdbx_seq_one_letter_code
_entity_poly.pdbx_strand_id
1 'polypeptide(L)'
;MDVNDFQTIGECEIGYTWKVASENKVVVNIGKVALYFEVDEFFVFAKMIDDSAQNLMGERKDVTPIKKEEKPKIASIAKFRASKDNDEE
;
A
#
# COMPACT_ATOMS: atom_id res chain seq x y z
N MET A 1 -20.06 16.05 -5.86
CA MET A 1 -19.00 16.45 -4.93
C MET A 1 -18.87 17.96 -5.02
N ASP A 2 -18.96 18.65 -3.89
CA ASP A 2 -18.83 20.11 -3.80
C ASP A 2 -17.35 20.48 -3.89
N VAL A 3 -16.99 21.53 -4.64
CA VAL A 3 -15.59 21.95 -4.82
C VAL A 3 -14.99 22.42 -3.50
N ASN A 4 -15.84 22.86 -2.56
CA ASN A 4 -15.45 23.29 -1.23
C ASN A 4 -15.02 22.15 -0.29
N ASP A 5 -15.16 20.90 -0.72
CA ASP A 5 -14.85 19.74 0.10
C ASP A 5 -13.39 19.26 -0.02
N PHE A 6 -12.65 19.80 -0.99
CA PHE A 6 -11.26 19.47 -1.23
C PHE A 6 -10.34 20.52 -0.60
N GLN A 7 -9.57 20.08 0.40
CA GLN A 7 -8.51 20.87 1.01
C GLN A 7 -7.16 20.40 0.48
N THR A 8 -6.42 21.24 -0.24
CA THR A 8 -5.03 20.92 -0.62
C THR A 8 -4.15 20.86 0.62
N ILE A 9 -3.49 19.72 0.81
CA ILE A 9 -2.55 19.48 1.92
C ILE A 9 -1.10 19.31 1.45
N GLY A 10 -0.88 19.16 0.14
CA GLY A 10 0.45 19.11 -0.46
C GLY A 10 0.40 19.35 -1.96
N GLU A 11 1.45 19.95 -2.51
CA GLU A 11 1.58 20.28 -3.93
C GLU A 11 3.05 20.15 -4.34
N CYS A 12 3.29 19.63 -5.54
CA CYS A 12 4.60 19.62 -6.18
C CYS A 12 4.46 19.72 -7.71
N GLU A 13 5.58 19.78 -8.42
CA GLU A 13 5.60 19.97 -9.89
C GLU A 13 4.79 18.91 -10.67
N ILE A 14 4.66 17.70 -10.11
CA ILE A 14 4.01 16.57 -10.79
C ILE A 14 2.60 16.27 -10.28
N GLY A 15 2.10 16.98 -9.25
CA GLY A 15 0.84 16.61 -8.64
C GLY A 15 0.42 17.37 -7.38
N TYR A 16 -0.75 17.00 -6.89
CA TYR A 16 -1.41 17.59 -5.72
C TYR A 16 -1.92 16.49 -4.79
N THR A 17 -1.95 16.78 -3.50
CA THR A 17 -2.60 15.95 -2.49
C THR A 17 -3.73 16.75 -1.85
N TRP A 18 -4.94 16.17 -1.85
CA TRP A 18 -6.13 16.76 -1.25
C TRP A 18 -6.64 15.90 -0.10
N LYS A 19 -7.11 16.54 0.96
CA LYS A 19 -8.00 15.93 1.94
C LYS A 19 -9.44 16.23 1.55
N VAL A 20 -10.27 15.20 1.47
CA VAL A 20 -11.71 15.30 1.21
C VAL A 20 -12.43 15.24 2.56
N ALA A 21 -12.91 16.39 3.03
CA ALA A 21 -13.40 16.51 4.40
C ALA A 21 -14.67 15.70 4.67
N SER A 22 -15.61 15.68 3.73
CA SER A 22 -16.87 14.95 3.87
C SER A 22 -16.70 13.44 3.91
N GLU A 23 -15.67 12.91 3.26
CA GLU A 23 -15.41 11.47 3.17
C GLU A 23 -14.31 10.99 4.13
N ASN A 24 -13.63 11.91 4.82
CA ASN A 24 -12.45 11.62 5.63
C ASN A 24 -11.38 10.82 4.86
N LYS A 25 -11.16 11.18 3.58
CA LYS A 25 -10.20 10.52 2.69
C LYS A 25 -9.11 11.47 2.22
N VAL A 26 -8.05 10.89 1.69
CA VAL A 26 -6.97 11.60 1.03
C VAL A 26 -6.86 11.15 -0.42
N VAL A 27 -6.71 12.11 -1.32
CA VAL A 27 -6.51 11.89 -2.76
C VAL A 27 -5.14 12.39 -3.15
N VAL A 28 -4.31 11.50 -3.66
CA VAL A 28 -3.00 11.83 -4.24
C VAL A 28 -3.14 11.80 -5.74
N ASN A 29 -3.06 12.95 -6.39
CA ASN A 29 -3.14 13.08 -7.84
C ASN A 29 -1.75 13.40 -8.40
N ILE A 30 -1.20 12.48 -9.19
CA ILE A 30 0.12 12.60 -9.80
C ILE A 30 -0.02 12.34 -11.31
N GLY A 31 0.24 13.36 -12.11
CA GLY A 31 0.11 13.32 -13.57
C GLY A 31 -1.29 12.90 -14.04
N LYS A 32 -1.43 11.66 -14.52
CA LYS A 32 -2.70 11.08 -15.01
C LYS A 32 -3.31 10.05 -14.06
N VAL A 33 -2.75 9.88 -12.86
CA VAL A 33 -3.16 8.87 -11.88
C VAL A 33 -3.66 9.55 -10.62
N ALA A 34 -4.82 9.11 -10.13
CA ALA A 34 -5.34 9.50 -8.82
C ALA A 34 -5.42 8.26 -7.92
N LEU A 35 -4.81 8.34 -6.74
CA LEU A 35 -4.87 7.33 -5.70
C LEU A 35 -5.73 7.86 -4.56
N TYR A 36 -6.62 7.02 -4.05
CA TYR A 36 -7.55 7.35 -2.97
C TYR A 36 -7.22 6.50 -1.76
N PHE A 37 -7.15 7.11 -0.59
CA PHE A 37 -6.77 6.47 0.66
C PHE A 37 -7.72 6.89 1.78
N GLU A 38 -7.95 5.98 2.72
CA GLU A 38 -8.33 6.39 4.07
C GLU A 38 -7.15 7.16 4.71
N VAL A 39 -7.43 8.06 5.65
CA VAL A 39 -6.39 8.92 6.26
C VAL A 39 -5.26 8.09 6.89
N ASP A 40 -5.61 6.98 7.54
CA ASP A 40 -4.69 6.08 8.24
C ASP A 40 -3.72 5.41 7.25
N GLU A 41 -4.26 4.92 6.14
CA GLU A 41 -3.51 4.27 5.05
C GLU A 41 -2.60 5.27 4.33
N PHE A 42 -3.06 6.51 4.18
CA PHE A 42 -2.26 7.58 3.61
C PHE A 42 -0.97 7.83 4.42
N PHE A 43 -1.02 7.81 5.75
CA PHE A 43 0.18 7.97 6.57
C PHE A 43 1.18 6.81 6.39
N VAL A 44 0.69 5.58 6.27
CA VAL A 44 1.55 4.42 5.98
C VAL A 44 2.18 4.54 4.59
N PHE A 45 1.39 4.94 3.59
CA PHE A 45 1.86 5.20 2.23
C PHE A 45 2.94 6.31 2.21
N ALA A 46 2.69 7.44 2.86
CA ALA A 46 3.63 8.56 2.92
C ALA A 46 4.97 8.13 3.54
N LYS A 47 4.94 7.37 4.65
CA LYS A 47 6.15 6.81 5.27
C LYS A 47 6.89 5.88 4.31
N MET A 48 6.19 5.00 3.61
CA MET A 48 6.78 4.08 2.64
C MET A 48 7.51 4.84 1.52
N ILE A 49 6.93 5.92 1.01
CA ILE A 49 7.55 6.76 -0.02
C ILE A 49 8.78 7.49 0.52
N ASP A 50 8.70 8.08 1.72
CA ASP A 50 9.81 8.76 2.38
C ASP A 50 11.01 7.81 2.61
N ASP A 51 10.75 6.64 3.20
CA ASP A 51 11.77 5.60 3.41
C ASP A 51 12.39 5.17 2.07
N SER A 52 11.58 5.04 1.01
CA SER A 52 12.06 4.65 -0.32
C SER A 52 12.93 5.74 -0.96
N ALA A 53 12.55 7.01 -0.80
CA ALA A 53 13.30 8.15 -1.30
C ALA A 53 14.67 8.28 -0.60
N GLN A 54 14.69 8.18 0.72
CA GLN A 54 15.93 8.21 1.51
C GLN A 54 16.87 7.05 1.12
N ASN A 55 16.33 5.84 0.96
CA ASN A 55 17.10 4.68 0.51
C ASN A 55 17.68 4.88 -0.90
N LEU A 56 16.95 5.53 -1.80
CA LEU A 56 17.41 5.81 -3.17
C LEU A 56 18.50 6.88 -3.21
N MET A 57 18.40 7.92 -2.36
CA MET A 57 19.40 9.00 -2.28
C MET A 57 20.71 8.57 -1.59
N GLY A 58 20.77 7.35 -1.04
CA GLY A 58 21.96 6.83 -0.36
C GLY A 58 22.20 7.46 1.01
N GLU A 59 21.30 8.33 1.48
CA GLU A 59 21.36 8.95 2.80
C GLU A 59 20.81 7.98 3.86
N ARG A 60 21.53 6.90 4.14
CA ARG A 60 21.29 6.16 5.38
C ARG A 60 21.76 6.99 6.56
N LYS A 61 20.84 7.71 7.21
CA LYS A 61 20.91 7.84 8.67
C LYS A 61 20.44 6.49 9.22
N ASP A 62 21.39 5.60 9.49
CA ASP A 62 21.23 4.26 10.07
C ASP A 62 19.85 3.95 10.66
N VAL A 63 18.90 3.53 9.82
CA VAL A 63 17.65 2.94 10.29
C VAL A 63 17.94 1.48 10.59
N THR A 64 17.98 1.17 11.89
CA THR A 64 18.07 -0.20 12.38
C THR A 64 16.95 -1.03 11.75
N PRO A 65 17.22 -2.17 11.10
CA PRO A 65 16.18 -2.93 10.43
C PRO A 65 15.18 -3.45 11.47
N ILE A 66 13.92 -3.01 11.36
CA ILE A 66 12.80 -3.68 12.02
C ILE A 66 12.77 -5.10 11.45
N LYS A 67 13.05 -6.10 12.31
CA LYS A 67 12.86 -7.51 11.97
C LYS A 67 11.46 -7.67 11.42
N LYS A 68 11.35 -8.00 10.13
CA LYS A 68 10.09 -8.48 9.55
C LYS A 68 9.71 -9.74 10.31
N GLU A 69 8.63 -9.67 11.07
CA GLU A 69 7.96 -10.85 11.59
C GLU A 69 7.60 -11.77 10.42
N GLU A 70 7.78 -13.06 10.71
CA GLU A 70 7.73 -14.20 9.80
C GLU A 70 6.41 -14.21 9.02
N LYS A 71 6.49 -14.28 7.68
CA LYS A 71 5.31 -14.51 6.82
C LYS A 71 4.49 -15.71 7.37
N PRO A 72 3.15 -15.65 7.40
CA PRO A 72 2.37 -16.81 7.79
C PRO A 72 2.63 -17.94 6.78
N LYS A 73 3.06 -19.10 7.29
CA LYS A 73 3.17 -20.34 6.52
C LYS A 73 1.76 -20.74 6.10
N ILE A 74 1.41 -20.46 4.85
CA ILE A 74 0.23 -21.06 4.23
C ILE A 74 0.57 -22.55 4.12
N ALA A 75 -0.04 -23.34 5.02
CA ALA A 75 0.05 -24.78 5.00
C ALA A 75 -0.37 -25.25 3.60
N SER A 76 0.51 -26.04 2.98
CA SER A 76 0.26 -26.70 1.70
C SER A 76 -1.10 -27.38 1.76
N ILE A 77 -2.06 -26.90 0.96
CA ILE A 77 -3.30 -27.61 0.69
C ILE A 77 -2.87 -28.98 0.17
N ALA A 78 -3.12 -29.99 1.01
CA ALA A 78 -2.77 -31.36 0.74
C ALA A 78 -3.34 -31.74 -0.63
N LYS A 79 -2.45 -32.23 -1.49
CA LYS A 79 -2.80 -32.95 -2.71
C LYS A 79 -3.93 -33.92 -2.37
N PHE A 80 -5.13 -33.65 -2.89
CA PHE A 80 -6.19 -34.64 -2.98
C PHE A 80 -5.64 -35.78 -3.85
N ARG A 81 -5.06 -36.77 -3.18
CA ARG A 81 -4.79 -38.09 -3.75
C ARG A 81 -6.11 -38.83 -3.71
N ALA A 82 -6.85 -38.84 -4.81
CA ALA A 82 -7.75 -39.94 -5.08
C ALA A 82 -6.87 -41.10 -5.57
N SER A 83 -6.47 -41.96 -4.64
CA SER A 83 -5.86 -43.23 -4.98
C SER A 83 -6.94 -44.15 -5.55
N LYS A 84 -6.69 -44.54 -6.79
CA LYS A 84 -7.15 -45.70 -7.54
C LYS A 84 -7.21 -47.00 -6.70
N ASP A 85 -8.27 -47.78 -6.92
CA ASP A 85 -8.31 -49.26 -6.94
C ASP A 85 -9.49 -49.61 -7.91
N ASN A 86 -9.26 -50.18 -9.10
CA ASN A 86 -9.13 -51.62 -9.43
C ASN A 86 -10.36 -52.42 -8.96
N ASP A 87 -11.00 -53.36 -9.65
CA ASP A 87 -10.91 -54.04 -10.96
C ASP A 87 -12.20 -54.91 -11.05
N GLU A 88 -12.57 -55.35 -12.27
CA GLU A 88 -13.38 -56.56 -12.60
C GLU A 88 -14.85 -56.70 -12.14
N GLU A 89 -15.81 -56.61 -13.08
CA GLU A 89 -16.49 -57.76 -13.76
C GLU A 89 -17.36 -57.26 -14.94
#